data_AF-A0A7C7C1W2-F1
#
_entry.id   AF-A0A7C7C1W2-F1
#
_cell.length_a   1.000
_cell.length_b   1.000
_cell.length_c   1.000
_cell.angle_alpha   90.00
_cell.angle_beta   90.00
_cell.angle_gamma   90.00
#
_symmetry.space_group_name_H-M   'P 1'
#
loop_
_entity.id
_entity.type
_entity.pdbx_description
1 polymer ?
#
loop_
_entity_poly.entity_id
_entity_poly.type
_entity_poly.pdbx_seq_one_letter_code
_entity_poly.pdbx_strand_id
1 'polypeptide(L)'
;MSTIFVDAQGVDSVDVKNDAHSITPFNWEVEWGLWCDSQTCVSSDTGLWNIMGEPELELDTAIMKSRMAILDLSSGLDLRWNPVSHRRVALYVSKRKRGLGTMLGRAPAFFPLFEEVLAREGLPLELKYLPIVESALNPEARSPAGARGLWQFMYYTAKAEGLRIDSYVD
;
A
#
# COMPACT_ATOMS: atom_id res chain seq x y z
N MET A 1 -57.19 -21.13 -44.64
CA MET A 1 -58.16 -21.05 -43.53
C MET A 1 -57.40 -20.58 -42.32
N SER A 2 -57.91 -19.53 -41.68
CA SER A 2 -57.44 -18.75 -40.52
C SER A 2 -56.93 -19.59 -39.32
N THR A 3 -56.13 -19.15 -38.34
CA THR A 3 -56.26 -17.97 -37.46
C THR A 3 -55.02 -17.88 -36.53
N ILE A 4 -54.60 -16.66 -36.18
CA ILE A 4 -53.68 -16.25 -35.08
C ILE A 4 -54.50 -16.06 -33.78
N PHE A 5 -54.00 -16.35 -32.57
CA PHE A 5 -54.18 -15.61 -31.28
C PHE A 5 -53.51 -16.40 -30.10
N VAL A 6 -52.36 -15.95 -29.54
CA VAL A 6 -52.08 -15.17 -28.30
C VAL A 6 -51.84 -15.98 -27.00
N ASP A 7 -50.61 -15.82 -26.50
CA ASP A 7 -49.94 -15.94 -25.18
C ASP A 7 -50.61 -16.56 -23.93
N ALA A 8 -49.83 -17.37 -23.18
CA ALA A 8 -49.54 -17.19 -21.74
C ALA A 8 -48.52 -18.23 -21.19
N GLN A 9 -47.40 -17.72 -20.68
CA GLN A 9 -46.57 -18.16 -19.54
C GLN A 9 -46.02 -19.61 -19.40
N GLY A 10 -44.70 -19.68 -19.19
CA GLY A 10 -44.12 -20.45 -18.08
C GLY A 10 -43.06 -21.50 -18.42
N VAL A 11 -41.77 -21.11 -18.48
CA VAL A 11 -40.65 -21.92 -17.96
C VAL A 11 -39.58 -20.98 -17.42
N ASP A 12 -39.38 -21.01 -16.11
CA ASP A 12 -38.43 -20.20 -15.36
C ASP A 12 -36.98 -20.65 -15.56
N SER A 13 -36.14 -19.63 -15.59
CA SER A 13 -34.68 -19.59 -15.72
C SER A 13 -33.91 -20.09 -14.48
N VAL A 14 -32.83 -20.84 -14.70
CA VAL A 14 -31.63 -20.80 -13.84
C VAL A 14 -30.40 -20.80 -14.75
N ASP A 15 -30.08 -19.62 -15.29
CA ASP A 15 -28.75 -19.33 -15.84
C ASP A 15 -27.83 -18.94 -14.68
N VAL A 16 -26.77 -19.72 -14.49
CA VAL A 16 -25.68 -19.42 -13.56
C VAL A 16 -24.96 -18.16 -14.06
N LYS A 17 -25.40 -16.99 -13.59
CA LYS A 17 -24.66 -15.74 -13.75
C LYS A 17 -23.63 -15.64 -12.63
N ASN A 18 -22.37 -15.65 -13.04
CA ASN A 18 -21.24 -15.14 -12.27
C ASN A 18 -21.52 -13.70 -11.83
N ASP A 19 -21.89 -13.51 -10.57
CA ASP A 19 -21.79 -12.21 -9.91
C ASP A 19 -20.32 -11.97 -9.51
N ALA A 20 -19.47 -11.85 -10.53
CA ALA A 20 -18.30 -11.00 -10.42
C ALA A 20 -18.83 -9.58 -10.57
N HIS A 21 -19.00 -8.87 -9.45
CA HIS A 21 -19.21 -7.42 -9.47
C HIS A 21 -18.10 -6.80 -10.32
N SER A 22 -18.43 -6.45 -11.56
CA SER A 22 -17.58 -5.69 -12.45
C SER A 22 -17.41 -4.31 -11.83
N ILE A 23 -16.33 -4.11 -11.09
CA ILE A 23 -15.90 -2.78 -10.64
C ILE A 23 -15.38 -2.07 -11.88
N THR A 24 -16.29 -1.52 -12.68
CA THR A 24 -15.90 -0.49 -13.65
C THR A 24 -15.52 0.74 -12.82
N PRO A 25 -14.30 1.28 -12.93
CA PRO A 25 -13.89 2.47 -12.19
C PRO A 25 -14.90 3.60 -12.42
N PHE A 26 -15.30 4.29 -11.36
CA PHE A 26 -16.24 5.40 -11.48
C PHE A 26 -15.54 6.55 -12.23
N ASN A 27 -16.28 7.27 -13.09
CA ASN A 27 -15.76 8.25 -14.07
C ASN A 27 -14.68 9.22 -13.51
N TRP A 28 -14.82 9.64 -12.25
CA TRP A 28 -13.85 10.56 -11.63
C TRP A 28 -12.46 9.95 -11.39
N GLU A 29 -12.32 8.63 -11.23
CA GLU A 29 -11.02 7.95 -11.04
C GLU A 29 -10.20 7.97 -12.33
N VAL A 30 -10.87 7.82 -13.48
CA VAL A 30 -10.24 7.85 -14.81
C VAL A 30 -9.88 9.27 -15.23
N GLU A 31 -10.79 10.24 -15.04
CA GLU A 31 -10.50 11.66 -15.31
C GLU A 31 -9.36 12.18 -14.42
N TRP A 32 -9.27 11.71 -13.18
CA TRP A 32 -8.19 12.07 -12.27
C TRP A 32 -6.85 11.44 -12.65
N GLY A 33 -6.84 10.15 -13.04
CA GLY A 33 -5.62 9.50 -13.55
C GLY A 33 -5.04 10.26 -14.75
N LEU A 34 -5.91 10.67 -15.67
CA LEU A 34 -5.53 11.50 -16.84
C LEU A 34 -5.04 12.90 -16.43
N TRP A 35 -5.66 13.52 -15.41
CA TRP A 35 -5.21 14.81 -14.89
C TRP A 35 -3.84 14.72 -14.18
N CYS A 36 -3.63 13.71 -13.34
CA CYS A 36 -2.36 13.44 -12.64
C CYS A 36 -1.21 13.17 -13.61
N ASP A 37 -1.44 12.37 -14.66
CA ASP A 37 -0.46 12.13 -15.73
C ASP A 37 -0.14 13.41 -16.52
N SER A 38 -1.13 14.30 -16.70
CA SER A 38 -0.95 15.54 -17.46
C SER A 38 -0.25 16.68 -16.70
N GLN A 39 -0.24 16.64 -15.37
CA GLN A 39 0.22 17.77 -14.54
C GLN A 39 1.39 17.46 -13.60
N THR A 40 2.21 16.43 -13.86
CA THR A 40 3.38 16.11 -13.02
C THR A 40 3.05 16.22 -11.52
N CYS A 41 1.85 15.78 -11.14
CA CYS A 41 1.32 16.08 -9.83
C CYS A 41 1.88 15.05 -8.86
N VAL A 42 3.12 15.27 -8.42
CA VAL A 42 3.67 14.58 -7.25
C VAL A 42 3.05 15.22 -6.02
N SER A 43 1.75 15.03 -5.83
CA SER A 43 1.20 15.18 -4.49
C SER A 43 1.74 14.01 -3.67
N SER A 44 2.90 14.23 -3.05
CA SER A 44 3.46 13.34 -2.04
C SER A 44 2.54 13.21 -0.82
N ASP A 45 1.50 14.04 -0.73
CA ASP A 45 0.49 14.01 0.31
C ASP A 45 -0.82 13.37 -0.20
N THR A 46 -0.80 12.05 -0.38
CA THR A 46 -2.06 11.29 -0.46
C THR A 46 -2.77 11.21 0.90
N GLY A 47 -2.18 11.79 1.96
CA GLY A 47 -2.79 11.96 3.27
C GLY A 47 -4.00 12.88 3.26
N LEU A 48 -4.13 13.78 2.28
CA LEU A 48 -5.33 14.60 2.07
C LEU A 48 -6.57 13.75 1.74
N TRP A 49 -6.40 12.65 0.99
CA TRP A 49 -7.49 11.74 0.62
C TRP A 49 -7.93 10.85 1.78
N ASN A 50 -6.99 10.44 2.62
CA ASN A 50 -7.25 9.66 3.84
C ASN A 50 -8.01 10.44 4.95
N ILE A 51 -8.24 11.74 4.75
CA ILE A 51 -8.98 12.63 5.69
C ILE A 51 -10.44 12.80 5.23
N MET A 52 -10.74 12.65 3.94
CA MET A 52 -12.10 12.85 3.41
C MET A 52 -12.88 11.53 3.35
N GLY A 53 -13.65 11.26 4.41
CA GLY A 53 -14.94 10.55 4.27
C GLY A 53 -14.94 9.05 3.98
N GLU A 54 -13.80 8.35 3.98
CA GLU A 54 -13.80 6.88 3.96
C GLU A 54 -14.56 6.33 5.19
N PRO A 55 -15.53 5.40 5.01
CA PRO A 55 -16.22 4.78 6.14
C PRO A 55 -15.21 4.17 7.11
N GLU A 56 -15.57 4.10 8.39
CA GLU A 56 -14.71 3.46 9.38
C GLU A 56 -14.46 2.01 8.95
N LEU A 57 -13.24 1.75 8.45
CA LEU A 57 -12.83 0.42 8.04
C LEU A 57 -12.73 -0.42 9.32
N GLU A 58 -13.82 -1.12 9.66
CA GLU A 58 -13.79 -2.08 10.76
C GLU A 58 -12.82 -3.19 10.38
N LEU A 59 -11.67 -3.21 11.07
CA LEU A 59 -10.65 -4.23 10.85
C LEU A 59 -11.06 -5.50 11.58
N ASP A 60 -11.94 -6.29 10.96
CA ASP A 60 -12.30 -7.59 11.51
C ASP A 60 -11.05 -8.49 11.62
N THR A 61 -10.95 -9.17 12.75
CA THR A 61 -9.84 -10.05 13.06
C THR A 61 -9.77 -11.23 12.10
N ALA A 62 -10.91 -11.77 11.64
CA ALA A 62 -10.89 -12.88 10.70
C ALA A 62 -10.41 -12.43 9.32
N ILE A 63 -10.86 -11.28 8.83
CA ILE A 63 -10.35 -10.66 7.59
C ILE A 63 -8.83 -10.41 7.70
N MET A 64 -8.37 -9.84 8.81
CA MET A 64 -6.95 -9.55 9.01
C MET A 64 -6.09 -10.82 8.99
N LYS A 65 -6.55 -11.89 9.67
CA LYS A 65 -5.88 -13.19 9.65
C LYS A 65 -5.80 -13.77 8.23
N SER A 66 -6.91 -13.71 7.49
CA SER A 66 -6.96 -14.18 6.10
C SER A 66 -5.96 -13.42 5.21
N ARG A 67 -5.94 -12.08 5.30
CA ARG A 67 -5.00 -11.25 4.53
C ARG A 67 -3.54 -11.50 4.90
N MET A 68 -3.21 -11.63 6.19
CA MET A 68 -1.85 -11.94 6.62
C MET A 68 -1.41 -13.34 6.16
N ALA A 69 -2.32 -14.33 6.16
CA ALA A 69 -2.00 -15.67 5.66
C ALA A 69 -1.63 -15.65 4.17
N ILE A 70 -2.32 -14.85 3.35
CA ILE A 70 -1.97 -14.67 1.94
C ILE A 70 -0.59 -14.04 1.80
N LEU A 71 -0.27 -13.00 2.59
CA LEU A 71 1.04 -12.34 2.57
C LEU A 71 2.16 -13.28 2.99
N ASP A 72 1.97 -14.03 4.08
CA ASP A 72 2.91 -15.02 4.60
C ASP A 72 3.24 -16.10 3.56
N LEU A 73 2.24 -16.58 2.82
CA LEU A 73 2.45 -17.55 1.73
C LEU A 73 3.20 -16.97 0.53
N SER A 74 3.09 -15.66 0.29
CA SER A 74 3.71 -14.97 -0.85
C SER A 74 5.11 -14.44 -0.57
N SER A 75 5.51 -14.36 0.70
CA SER A 75 6.73 -13.70 1.15
C SER A 75 7.82 -14.71 1.53
N GLY A 76 9.08 -14.30 1.39
CA GLY A 76 10.21 -15.03 1.96
C GLY A 76 10.40 -14.83 3.48
N LEU A 77 9.64 -13.92 4.10
CA LEU A 77 9.69 -13.62 5.53
C LEU A 77 8.54 -14.29 6.28
N ASP A 78 8.77 -14.61 7.56
CA ASP A 78 7.70 -15.08 8.47
C ASP A 78 6.79 -13.90 8.82
N LEU A 79 5.64 -13.83 8.14
CA LEU A 79 4.59 -12.83 8.32
C LEU A 79 3.35 -13.43 8.97
N ARG A 80 3.49 -14.57 9.66
CA ARG A 80 2.38 -15.21 10.36
C ARG A 80 1.66 -14.23 11.27
N TRP A 81 0.34 -14.37 11.32
CA TRP A 81 -0.48 -13.53 12.16
C TRP A 81 -0.04 -13.61 13.62
N ASN A 82 0.15 -12.45 14.23
CA ASN A 82 0.38 -12.34 15.66
C ASN A 82 -0.38 -11.11 16.22
N PRO A 83 -0.75 -11.13 17.52
CA PRO A 83 -1.56 -10.08 18.12
C PRO A 83 -0.86 -8.71 18.17
N VAL A 84 0.48 -8.67 18.21
CA VAL A 84 1.26 -7.43 18.22
C VAL A 84 1.19 -6.75 16.85
N SER A 85 1.41 -7.50 15.77
CA SER A 85 1.28 -7.04 14.38
C SER A 85 -0.15 -6.61 14.07
N HIS A 86 -1.15 -7.37 14.53
CA HIS A 86 -2.55 -6.94 14.41
C HIS A 86 -2.75 -5.54 14.99
N ARG A 87 -2.37 -5.34 16.27
CA ARG A 87 -2.55 -4.04 16.95
C ARG A 87 -1.82 -2.92 16.21
N ARG A 88 -0.64 -3.21 15.65
CA ARG A 88 0.13 -2.25 14.86
C ARG A 88 -0.59 -1.88 13.57
N VAL A 89 -1.11 -2.85 12.83
CA VAL A 89 -1.89 -2.57 11.61
C VAL A 89 -3.15 -1.77 11.93
N ALA A 90 -3.89 -2.16 12.97
CA ALA A 90 -5.06 -1.42 13.44
C ALA A 90 -4.71 0.04 13.76
N LEU A 91 -3.56 0.30 14.41
CA LEU A 91 -3.08 1.65 14.70
C LEU A 91 -2.86 2.48 13.42
N TYR A 92 -2.24 1.89 12.39
CA TYR A 92 -1.95 2.62 11.14
C TYR A 92 -3.22 2.91 10.34
N VAL A 93 -4.13 1.94 10.27
CA VAL A 93 -5.41 2.06 9.54
C VAL A 93 -6.37 3.02 10.24
N SER A 94 -6.43 3.03 11.57
CA SER A 94 -7.37 3.89 12.30
C SER A 94 -6.80 5.27 12.65
N LYS A 95 -5.66 5.33 13.35
CA LYS A 95 -5.16 6.56 13.99
C LYS A 95 -4.07 7.28 13.20
N ARG A 96 -3.41 6.60 12.25
CA ARG A 96 -2.30 7.19 11.48
C ARG A 96 -2.61 7.36 9.99
N LYS A 97 -3.89 7.42 9.61
CA LYS A 97 -4.36 7.59 8.22
C LYS A 97 -3.60 8.66 7.42
N ARG A 98 -3.44 9.87 7.99
CA ARG A 98 -2.68 10.95 7.33
C ARG A 98 -1.23 10.55 7.05
N GLY A 99 -0.52 10.09 8.08
CA GLY A 99 0.88 9.64 7.93
C GLY A 99 1.01 8.45 6.99
N LEU A 100 0.04 7.53 7.00
CA LEU A 100 -0.05 6.41 6.06
C LEU A 100 -0.18 6.91 4.62
N GLY A 101 -1.02 7.93 4.38
CA GLY A 101 -1.11 8.58 3.07
C GLY A 101 0.23 9.16 2.65
N THR A 102 0.86 10.00 3.48
CA THR A 102 2.19 10.56 3.15
C THR A 102 3.23 9.47 2.81
N MET A 103 3.23 8.33 3.53
CA MET A 103 4.12 7.20 3.22
C MET A 103 3.77 6.55 1.89
N LEU A 104 2.48 6.35 1.58
CA LEU A 104 2.02 5.83 0.30
C LEU A 104 2.35 6.76 -0.87
N GLY A 105 2.25 8.09 -0.67
CA GLY A 105 2.61 9.08 -1.68
C GLY A 105 4.11 9.13 -1.99
N ARG A 106 4.96 8.75 -1.04
CA ARG A 106 6.42 8.68 -1.22
C ARG A 106 6.91 7.34 -1.77
N ALA A 107 6.17 6.25 -1.53
CA ALA A 107 6.57 4.90 -1.91
C ALA A 107 6.96 4.76 -3.41
N PRO A 108 6.21 5.31 -4.39
CA PRO A 108 6.56 5.19 -5.81
C PRO A 108 7.93 5.78 -6.18
N ALA A 109 8.41 6.79 -5.43
CA ALA A 109 9.70 7.41 -5.69
C ALA A 109 10.88 6.58 -5.16
N PHE A 110 10.69 5.82 -4.08
CA PHE A 110 11.78 5.12 -3.39
C PHE A 110 11.77 3.61 -3.59
N PHE A 111 10.60 2.98 -3.69
CA PHE A 111 10.50 1.52 -3.80
C PHE A 111 11.22 0.96 -5.00
N PRO A 112 11.14 1.53 -6.22
CA PRO A 112 11.89 1.01 -7.37
C PRO A 112 13.41 1.01 -7.12
N LEU A 113 13.93 2.05 -6.46
CA LEU A 113 15.35 2.15 -6.11
C LEU A 113 15.76 1.07 -5.10
N PHE A 114 14.93 0.84 -4.09
CA PHE A 114 15.18 -0.20 -3.09
C PHE A 114 15.09 -1.59 -3.70
N GLU A 115 14.06 -1.86 -4.49
CA GLU A 115 13.84 -3.15 -5.13
C GLU A 115 14.96 -3.50 -6.10
N GLU A 116 15.45 -2.53 -6.89
CA GLU A 116 16.58 -2.73 -7.79
C GLU A 116 17.85 -3.17 -7.05
N VAL A 117 18.18 -2.49 -5.95
CA VAL A 117 19.37 -2.81 -5.15
C VAL A 117 19.19 -4.12 -4.39
N LEU A 118 18.03 -4.32 -3.73
CA LEU A 118 17.75 -5.55 -2.99
C LEU A 118 17.77 -6.77 -3.92
N ALA A 119 17.16 -6.68 -5.10
CA ALA A 119 17.19 -7.75 -6.09
C ALA A 119 18.63 -8.05 -6.58
N ARG A 120 19.42 -7.00 -6.83
CA ARG A 120 20.83 -7.14 -7.25
C ARG A 120 21.67 -7.87 -6.19
N GLU A 121 21.45 -7.55 -4.92
CA GLU A 121 22.16 -8.17 -3.79
C GLU A 121 21.52 -9.51 -3.34
N GLY A 122 20.47 -9.98 -4.00
CA GLY A 122 19.78 -11.23 -3.65
C GLY A 122 19.06 -11.19 -2.30
N LEU A 123 18.65 -10.00 -1.85
CA LEU A 123 17.96 -9.78 -0.58
C LEU A 123 16.43 -9.81 -0.75
N PRO A 124 15.66 -10.20 0.30
CA PRO A 124 14.20 -10.14 0.26
C PRO A 124 13.68 -8.73 -0.05
N LEU A 125 12.77 -8.62 -1.02
CA LEU A 125 12.23 -7.33 -1.45
C LEU A 125 11.40 -6.65 -0.35
N GLU A 126 10.89 -7.42 0.60
CA GLU A 126 10.12 -6.94 1.75
C GLU A 126 10.95 -6.04 2.69
N LEU A 127 12.29 -6.10 2.62
CA LEU A 127 13.14 -5.17 3.37
C LEU A 127 12.92 -3.71 2.95
N LYS A 128 12.35 -3.45 1.77
CA LYS A 128 11.94 -2.10 1.33
C LYS A 128 10.94 -1.41 2.27
N TYR A 129 10.24 -2.17 3.12
CA TYR A 129 9.29 -1.63 4.09
C TYR A 129 9.96 -1.12 5.39
N LEU A 130 11.24 -1.43 5.63
CA LEU A 130 11.94 -0.98 6.83
C LEU A 130 12.04 0.57 6.92
N PRO A 131 12.40 1.30 5.85
CA PRO A 131 12.40 2.77 5.85
C PRO A 131 11.05 3.43 6.17
N ILE A 132 9.94 2.72 6.00
CA ILE A 132 8.61 3.21 6.39
C ILE A 132 8.52 3.31 7.91
N VAL A 133 9.01 2.30 8.62
CA VAL A 133 8.98 2.25 10.08
C VAL A 133 9.98 3.23 10.67
N GLU A 134 11.15 3.37 10.04
CA GLU A 134 12.25 4.20 10.56
C GLU A 134 12.04 5.70 10.32
N SER A 135 11.65 6.09 9.11
CA SER A 135 11.62 7.52 8.72
C SER A 135 10.32 7.96 8.06
N ALA A 136 9.34 7.05 7.89
CA ALA A 136 8.18 7.30 7.02
C ALA A 136 8.59 7.72 5.59
N LEU A 137 9.66 7.09 5.08
CA LEU A 137 10.29 7.43 3.79
C LEU A 137 10.71 8.90 3.68
N ASN A 138 11.11 9.52 4.80
CA ASN A 138 11.62 10.88 4.82
C ASN A 138 13.15 10.89 4.69
N PRO A 139 13.73 11.34 3.56
CA PRO A 139 15.18 11.42 3.42
C PRO A 139 15.83 12.43 4.37
N GLU A 140 15.07 13.41 4.87
CA GLU A 140 15.57 14.42 5.81
C GLU A 140 15.31 14.06 7.27
N ALA A 141 14.91 12.82 7.57
CA ALA A 141 14.61 12.41 8.95
C ALA A 141 15.83 12.54 9.87
N ARG A 142 15.62 13.18 11.03
CA ARG A 142 16.65 13.38 12.05
C ARG A 142 16.12 12.94 13.41
N SER A 143 16.76 11.93 14.00
CA SER A 143 16.47 11.50 15.36
C SER A 143 17.23 12.38 16.37
N PRO A 144 16.64 12.66 17.56
CA PRO A 144 17.34 13.30 18.67
C PRO A 144 18.60 12.55 19.10
N ALA A 145 18.65 11.23 18.89
CA ALA A 145 19.81 10.40 19.23
C ALA A 145 20.94 10.49 18.18
N GLY A 146 20.69 11.08 17.01
CA GLY A 146 21.69 11.27 15.96
C GLY A 146 21.55 10.37 14.73
N ALA A 147 20.52 9.53 14.64
CA ALA A 147 20.20 8.76 13.43
C ALA A 147 19.69 9.67 12.30
N ARG A 148 20.04 9.35 11.05
CA ARG A 148 19.76 10.16 9.85
C ARG A 148 19.26 9.35 8.66
N GLY A 149 18.51 10.02 7.79
CA GLY A 149 18.11 9.51 6.49
C GLY A 149 16.95 8.50 6.53
N LEU A 150 16.72 7.87 5.36
CA LEU A 150 15.61 6.93 5.14
C LEU A 150 15.67 5.71 6.07
N TRP A 151 16.88 5.19 6.30
CA TRP A 151 17.15 3.99 7.07
C TRP A 151 17.48 4.27 8.54
N GLN A 152 17.54 5.55 8.95
CA GLN A 152 17.91 5.96 10.31
C GLN A 152 19.24 5.35 10.80
N PHE A 153 20.27 5.36 9.96
CA PHE A 153 21.60 4.93 10.40
C PHE A 153 22.23 5.94 11.36
N MET A 154 22.91 5.42 12.37
CA MET A 154 23.76 6.21 13.26
C MET A 154 25.09 6.50 12.56
N TYR A 155 25.54 7.75 12.59
CA TYR A 155 26.78 8.17 11.89
C TYR A 155 27.99 7.27 12.15
N TYR A 156 28.27 6.99 13.43
CA TYR A 156 29.43 6.16 13.81
C TYR A 156 29.29 4.72 13.34
N THR A 157 28.09 4.14 13.46
CA THR A 157 27.80 2.78 12.98
C THR A 157 27.91 2.72 11.47
N ALA A 158 27.37 3.70 10.75
CA ALA A 158 27.42 3.74 9.30
C ALA A 158 28.86 3.77 8.77
N LYS A 159 29.74 4.59 9.38
CA LYS A 159 31.16 4.58 9.05
C LYS A 159 31.85 3.25 9.33
N ALA A 160 31.51 2.60 10.44
CA ALA A 160 32.09 1.30 10.79
C ALA A 160 31.67 0.20 9.80
N GLU A 161 30.43 0.25 9.30
CA GLU A 161 29.90 -0.65 8.26
C GLU A 161 30.34 -0.26 6.83
N GLY A 162 31.25 0.72 6.69
CA GLY A 162 31.83 1.10 5.40
C GLY A 162 30.93 1.96 4.51
N LEU A 163 29.84 2.53 5.04
CA LEU A 163 29.01 3.48 4.28
C LEU A 163 29.80 4.76 3.98
N ARG A 164 29.71 5.22 2.73
CA ARG A 164 30.33 6.47 2.31
C ARG A 164 29.48 7.64 2.79
N ILE A 165 30.06 8.45 3.68
CA ILE A 165 29.47 9.68 4.20
C ILE A 165 30.38 10.85 3.85
N ASP A 166 29.90 11.76 2.99
CA ASP A 166 30.58 12.96 2.53
C ASP A 166 29.60 14.16 2.43
N SER A 167 30.05 15.32 1.96
CA SER A 167 29.20 16.52 1.89
C SER A 167 28.08 16.45 0.85
N TYR A 168 28.13 15.46 -0.05
CA TYR A 168 27.17 15.22 -1.12
C TYR A 168 26.30 13.98 -0.87
N VAL A 169 26.83 12.99 -0.14
CA VAL A 169 26.15 11.75 0.27
C VAL A 169 26.14 11.68 1.80
N ASP A 170 24.95 11.80 2.40
CA ASP A 170 24.73 11.82 3.87
C ASP A 170 25.21 10.55 4.59
#